data_AF-A0A424JK07-F1
#
_entry.id   AF-A0A424JK07-F1
#
_cell.length_a   1.000
_cell.length_b   1.000
_cell.length_c   1.000
_cell.angle_alpha   90.00
_cell.angle_beta   90.00
_cell.angle_gamma   90.00
#
_symmetry.space_group_name_H-M   'P 1'
#
loop_
_entity.id
_entity.type
_entity.pdbx_description
1 polymer ?
#
loop_
_entity_poly.entity_id
_entity_poly.type
_entity_poly.pdbx_seq_one_letter_code
_entity_poly.pdbx_strand_id
1 'polypeptide(L)'
;MSWNVPDDWNSYYYSCGCHASEGGCSCKEGQLENAERPWLNESGYDLDEGSWEKLIFVKTHTCRRDHKDGKVKAGQTYRRCTYRIIDDETGESWHKHTKRVVK
;
A
#
# COMPACT_ATOMS: atom_id res chain seq x y z
N MET A 1 19.70 -16.95 5.18
CA MET A 1 19.19 -15.56 5.17
C MET A 1 17.93 -15.55 4.34
N SER A 2 16.76 -15.61 4.98
CA SER A 2 15.47 -15.49 4.31
C SER A 2 15.16 -14.00 4.18
N TRP A 3 14.98 -13.55 2.94
CA TRP A 3 14.60 -12.18 2.64
C TRP A 3 13.11 -12.01 2.93
N ASN A 4 12.75 -11.16 3.89
CA ASN A 4 11.38 -10.73 4.11
C ASN A 4 11.00 -9.75 2.98
N VAL A 5 10.69 -10.29 1.80
CA VAL A 5 10.13 -9.48 0.71
C VAL A 5 8.64 -9.32 0.98
N PRO A 6 8.08 -8.11 0.90
CA PRO A 6 6.64 -7.91 0.92
C PRO A 6 5.99 -8.73 -0.20
N ASP A 7 5.42 -9.89 0.11
CA ASP A 7 4.60 -10.62 -0.85
C ASP A 7 3.43 -9.72 -1.27
N ASP A 8 3.42 -9.35 -2.56
CA ASP A 8 2.45 -8.47 -3.22
C ASP A 8 1.01 -9.04 -3.15
N TRP A 9 0.83 -10.21 -2.53
CA TRP A 9 -0.39 -10.95 -2.31
C TRP A 9 -0.95 -10.80 -0.89
N ASN A 10 -1.48 -9.60 -0.60
CA ASN A 10 -2.48 -9.41 0.45
C ASN A 10 -2.11 -9.93 1.86
N SER A 11 -0.81 -10.00 2.17
CA SER A 11 -0.32 -10.53 3.43
C SER A 11 -0.02 -9.37 4.40
N TYR A 12 -0.73 -9.37 5.53
CA TYR A 12 -0.60 -8.38 6.59
C TYR A 12 0.75 -8.58 7.30
N TYR A 13 1.61 -7.56 7.28
CA TYR A 13 2.85 -7.56 8.06
C TYR A 13 2.56 -7.06 9.45
N TYR A 14 2.61 -7.98 10.41
CA TYR A 14 2.75 -7.59 11.81
C TYR A 14 4.24 -7.36 12.09
N SER A 15 4.54 -6.27 12.80
CA SER A 15 5.89 -5.73 12.98
C SER A 15 6.85 -6.59 13.84
N CYS A 16 6.39 -7.75 14.32
CA CYS A 16 7.22 -8.84 14.87
C CYS A 16 7.97 -9.66 13.81
N GLY A 17 7.81 -9.37 12.51
CA GLY A 17 8.37 -10.19 11.42
C GLY A 17 7.54 -11.44 11.10
N CYS A 18 6.24 -11.42 11.43
CA CYS A 18 5.35 -12.56 11.28
C CYS A 18 4.37 -12.32 10.12
N HIS A 19 4.28 -13.29 9.20
CA HIS A 19 3.30 -13.26 8.11
C HIS A 19 1.94 -13.71 8.66
N ALA A 20 0.93 -12.85 8.62
CA ALA A 20 -0.44 -13.30 8.81
C ALA A 20 -0.98 -13.85 7.47
N SER A 21 -0.55 -15.06 7.13
CA SER A 21 -1.40 -15.96 6.33
C SER A 21 -2.48 -16.54 7.24
N GLU A 22 -3.62 -16.91 6.66
CA GLU A 22 -4.81 -17.51 7.30
C GLU A 22 -4.50 -18.25 8.63
N GLY A 23 -4.68 -17.57 9.77
CA GLY A 23 -4.30 -18.11 11.09
C GLY A 23 -3.88 -17.09 12.14
N GLY A 24 -3.53 -15.87 11.72
CA GLY A 24 -3.16 -14.77 12.63
C GLY A 24 -1.74 -14.86 13.19
N CYS A 25 -1.26 -13.73 13.70
CA CYS A 25 0.05 -13.57 14.34
C CYS A 25 -0.06 -14.01 15.80
N SER A 26 0.76 -14.96 16.29
CA SER A 26 0.78 -15.36 17.71
C SER A 26 1.54 -14.36 18.61
N CYS A 27 1.45 -13.09 18.28
CA CYS A 27 2.31 -12.02 18.75
C CYS A 27 1.64 -11.39 19.96
N LYS A 28 2.41 -11.11 21.02
CA LYS A 28 1.81 -10.59 22.25
C LYS A 28 1.17 -9.23 21.96
N GLU A 29 -0.04 -9.00 22.47
CA GLU A 29 -0.68 -7.68 22.43
C GLU A 29 0.31 -6.59 22.88
N GLY A 30 0.39 -5.49 22.12
CA GLY A 30 1.29 -4.37 22.40
C GLY A 30 2.72 -4.47 21.81
N GLN A 31 3.13 -5.60 21.21
CA GLN A 31 4.40 -5.65 20.47
C GLN A 31 4.36 -4.84 19.17
N LEU A 32 3.16 -4.55 18.65
CA LEU A 32 2.99 -3.86 17.37
C LEU A 32 3.27 -2.36 17.45
N GLU A 33 2.87 -1.75 18.56
CA GLU A 33 2.99 -0.31 18.86
C GLU A 33 4.44 0.15 19.06
N ASN A 34 5.38 -0.79 19.27
CA ASN A 34 6.76 -0.50 19.69
C ASN A 34 7.83 -0.99 18.71
N ALA A 35 7.43 -1.52 17.54
CA ALA A 35 8.38 -2.12 16.62
C ALA A 35 8.89 -1.09 15.60
N GLU A 36 10.19 -0.82 15.66
CA GLU A 36 10.86 -0.02 14.63
C GLU A 36 10.77 -0.73 13.27
N ARG A 37 10.44 0.01 12.19
CA ARG A 37 10.22 -0.54 10.83
C ARG A 37 11.26 -0.07 9.78
N PRO A 38 12.58 -0.07 10.05
CA PRO A 38 13.58 0.39 9.07
C PRO A 38 13.55 -0.42 7.77
N TRP A 39 13.14 -1.69 7.84
CA TRP A 39 12.98 -2.59 6.69
C TRP A 39 11.92 -2.11 5.67
N LEU A 40 10.96 -1.27 6.07
CA LEU A 40 9.99 -0.69 5.14
C LEU A 40 10.66 0.30 4.19
N ASN A 41 11.57 1.12 4.71
CA ASN A 41 12.37 2.01 3.86
C ASN A 41 13.25 1.22 2.90
N GLU A 42 13.92 0.17 3.39
CA GLU A 42 14.72 -0.75 2.55
C GLU A 42 13.88 -1.44 1.47
N SER A 43 12.60 -1.68 1.76
CA SER A 43 11.62 -2.25 0.84
C SER A 43 11.02 -1.23 -0.13
N GLY A 44 11.47 0.02 -0.09
CA GLY A 44 11.03 1.11 -0.97
C GLY A 44 9.72 1.76 -0.59
N TYR A 45 9.36 1.76 0.70
CA TYR A 45 8.31 2.62 1.24
C TYR A 45 8.89 3.95 1.72
N ASP A 46 8.12 5.01 1.50
CA ASP A 46 8.42 6.35 1.99
C ASP A 46 7.49 6.66 3.17
N LEU A 47 8.05 7.14 4.29
CA LEU A 47 7.26 7.56 5.44
C LEU A 47 6.71 8.98 5.21
N ASP A 48 5.39 9.11 5.21
CA ASP A 48 4.65 10.36 5.01
C ASP A 48 3.52 10.48 6.03
N GLU A 49 3.48 11.57 6.79
CA GLU A 49 2.43 11.90 7.76
C GLU A 49 2.01 10.74 8.70
N GLY A 50 2.96 9.92 9.17
CA GLY A 50 2.68 8.78 10.07
C GLY A 50 2.26 7.49 9.35
N SER A 51 2.42 7.43 8.03
CA SER A 51 2.11 6.26 7.22
C SER A 51 3.23 5.97 6.21
N TRP A 52 3.58 4.70 6.06
CA TRP A 52 4.49 4.22 5.02
C TRP A 52 3.73 4.02 3.72
N GLU A 53 4.12 4.71 2.65
CA GLU A 53 3.49 4.64 1.33
C GLU A 53 4.46 4.05 0.28
N LYS A 54 3.98 3.10 -0.53
CA LYS A 54 4.69 2.59 -1.71
C LYS A 54 3.77 2.47 -2.90
N LEU A 55 4.20 2.98 -4.05
CA LEU A 55 3.49 2.78 -5.32
C LEU A 55 3.68 1.34 -5.81
N ILE A 56 2.62 0.54 -5.78
CA ILE A 56 2.67 -0.89 -6.17
C ILE A 56 2.14 -1.14 -7.57
N PHE A 57 1.30 -0.25 -8.10
CA PHE A 57 0.70 -0.47 -9.41
C PHE A 57 0.39 0.84 -10.14
N VAL A 58 0.66 0.82 -11.44
CA VAL A 58 0.37 1.92 -12.36
C VAL A 58 -0.27 1.36 -13.61
N LYS A 59 -1.40 1.96 -14.02
CA LYS A 59 -2.00 1.67 -15.33
C LYS A 59 -2.52 2.92 -16.00
N THR A 60 -2.20 3.05 -17.28
CA THR A 60 -2.72 4.12 -18.13
C THR A 60 -3.93 3.62 -18.90
N HIS A 61 -4.96 4.46 -18.96
CA HIS A 61 -6.21 4.19 -19.66
C HIS A 61 -6.60 5.39 -20.50
N THR A 62 -7.13 5.14 -21.69
CA THR A 62 -7.87 6.15 -22.46
C THR A 62 -9.35 5.91 -22.27
N CYS A 63 -10.05 6.92 -21.79
CA CYS A 63 -11.44 6.77 -21.39
C CYS A 63 -12.38 6.84 -22.59
N ARG A 64 -13.35 5.92 -22.67
CA ARG A 64 -14.34 5.89 -23.77
C ARG A 64 -15.62 6.66 -23.45
N ARG A 65 -15.88 6.93 -22.17
CA ARG A 65 -17.09 7.59 -21.66
C ARG A 65 -16.76 8.35 -20.39
N ASP A 66 -17.50 9.42 -20.09
CA ASP A 66 -17.32 10.15 -18.84
C ASP A 66 -17.41 9.23 -17.62
N HIS A 67 -16.49 9.41 -16.68
CA HIS A 67 -16.57 8.74 -15.38
C HIS A 67 -17.72 9.34 -14.56
N LYS A 68 -18.38 8.50 -13.75
CA LYS A 68 -19.50 8.91 -12.90
C LYS A 68 -19.16 10.03 -11.92
N ASP A 69 -17.91 10.13 -11.48
CA ASP A 69 -17.43 11.17 -10.56
C ASP A 69 -17.01 12.46 -11.26
N GLY A 70 -17.17 12.55 -12.59
CA GLY A 70 -16.89 13.76 -13.39
C GLY A 70 -15.40 14.09 -13.59
N LYS A 71 -14.49 13.41 -12.88
CA LYS A 71 -13.04 13.73 -12.86
C LYS A 71 -12.29 13.33 -14.13
N VAL A 72 -12.86 12.44 -14.95
CA VAL A 72 -12.27 11.99 -16.22
C VAL A 72 -13.37 11.99 -17.28
N LYS A 73 -13.10 12.65 -18.40
CA LYS A 73 -14.00 12.78 -19.55
C LYS A 73 -13.69 11.78 -20.65
N ALA A 74 -14.66 11.52 -21.51
CA ALA A 74 -14.45 10.73 -22.71
C ALA A 74 -13.30 11.31 -23.56
N GLY A 75 -12.45 10.45 -24.10
CA GLY A 75 -11.25 10.82 -24.86
C GLY A 75 -10.02 11.14 -24.01
N GLN A 76 -10.18 11.48 -22.72
CA GLN A 76 -9.04 11.79 -21.86
C GLN A 76 -8.24 10.55 -21.51
N THR A 77 -6.92 10.73 -21.42
CA THR A 77 -6.02 9.70 -20.92
C THR A 77 -5.75 9.94 -19.44
N TYR A 78 -5.99 8.93 -18.62
CA TYR A 78 -5.73 9.00 -17.18
C TYR A 78 -4.84 7.86 -16.70
N ARG A 79 -4.03 8.15 -15.70
CA ARG A 79 -3.20 7.18 -14.97
C ARG A 79 -3.91 6.82 -13.68
N ARG A 80 -4.16 5.54 -13.47
CA ARG A 80 -4.58 4.97 -12.20
C ARG A 80 -3.35 4.47 -11.47
N CYS A 81 -3.17 4.90 -10.23
CA CYS A 81 -2.12 4.44 -9.34
C CYS A 81 -2.76 3.72 -8.15
N THR A 82 -2.13 2.64 -7.71
CA THR A 82 -2.44 2.00 -6.43
C THR A 82 -1.22 2.05 -5.56
N TYR A 83 -1.40 2.60 -4.38
CA TYR A 83 -0.38 2.66 -3.34
C TYR A 83 -0.76 1.69 -2.23
N ARG A 84 0.24 1.01 -1.67
CA ARG A 84 0.12 0.32 -0.39
C ARG A 84 0.46 1.33 0.70
N ILE A 85 -0.43 1.46 1.67
CA ILE A 85 -0.21 2.27 2.87
C ILE A 85 -0.10 1.32 4.06
N ILE A 86 0.83 1.60 4.96
CA ILE A 86 0.97 0.94 6.25
C ILE A 86 1.03 2.03 7.31
N ASP A 87 0.08 2.03 8.25
CA ASP A 87 0.09 2.96 9.37
C ASP A 87 1.27 2.65 10.31
N ASP A 88 2.04 3.68 10.67
CA ASP A 88 3.25 3.49 11.48
C ASP A 88 2.92 3.26 12.97
N GLU A 89 1.77 3.68 13.47
CA GLU A 89 1.42 3.42 14.87
C GLU A 89 0.92 1.98 15.04
N THR A 90 -0.05 1.60 14.22
CA THR A 90 -0.83 0.37 14.35
C THR A 90 -0.28 -0.80 13.52
N GLY A 91 0.44 -0.51 12.44
CA GLY A 91 0.84 -1.51 11.43
C GLY A 91 -0.31 -1.97 10.52
N GLU A 92 -1.50 -1.37 10.63
CA GLU A 92 -2.60 -1.66 9.70
C GLU A 92 -2.21 -1.30 8.28
N SER A 93 -2.71 -2.06 7.28
CA SER A 93 -2.38 -1.80 5.89
C SER A 93 -3.59 -1.79 4.96
N TRP A 94 -3.59 -0.87 4.00
CA TRP A 94 -4.67 -0.72 3.02
C TRP A 94 -4.16 -0.26 1.65
N HIS A 95 -5.07 -0.22 0.68
CA HIS A 95 -4.79 0.32 -0.64
C HIS A 95 -5.41 1.71 -0.80
N LYS A 96 -4.59 2.65 -1.25
CA LYS A 96 -5.02 3.97 -1.70
C LYS A 96 -4.99 3.98 -3.22
N HIS A 97 -6.15 4.20 -3.84
CA HIS A 97 -6.26 4.31 -5.29
C HIS A 97 -6.42 5.76 -5.70
N THR A 98 -5.54 6.21 -6.60
CA THR A 98 -5.65 7.54 -7.19
C THR A 98 -5.82 7.42 -8.70
N LYS A 99 -6.46 8.43 -9.30
CA LYS A 99 -6.54 8.59 -10.75
C LYS A 99 -6.27 10.03 -11.09
N ARG A 100 -5.40 10.25 -12.09
CA ARG A 100 -5.00 11.58 -12.55
C ARG A 100 -5.04 11.62 -14.07
N VAL A 101 -5.69 12.64 -14.63
CA VAL A 101 -5.64 12.92 -16.08
C VAL A 101 -4.21 13.32 -16.45
N VAL A 102 -3.69 12.70 -17.51
CA VAL A 102 -2.29 12.86 -17.95
C VAL A 102 -2.18 13.77 -19.17
N LYS A 103 -3.25 13.87 -19.96
CA LYS A 103 -3.44 14.78 -21.10
C LYS A 103 -4.92 15.07 -21.30
#